data_AF-A0A1Y6J0Z0-F1
#
_entry.id   AF-A0A1Y6J0Z0-F1
#
_cell.length_a   1.000
_cell.length_b   1.000
_cell.length_c   1.000
_cell.angle_alpha   90.00
_cell.angle_beta   90.00
_cell.angle_gamma   90.00
#
_symmetry.space_group_name_H-M   'P 1'
#
loop_
_entity.id
_entity.type
_entity.pdbx_description
1 polymer ?
#
loop_
_entity_poly.entity_id
_entity_poly.type
_entity_poly.pdbx_seq_one_letter_code
_entity_poly.pdbx_strand_id
1 'polypeptide(L)' 'MQNQEPHLGLHLSARGYLLDLLIMNSDPSTNQNELREILLFLNNLITFDEINLRKEEAEEI' A
#
# COMPACT_ATOMS: atom_id res chain seq x y z
N MET A 1 21.72 4.37 -19.14
CA MET A 1 21.40 4.37 -17.70
C MET A 1 19.88 4.42 -17.62
N GLN A 2 19.25 3.28 -17.35
CA GLN A 2 17.80 3.26 -17.09
C GLN A 2 17.61 3.93 -15.74
N ASN A 3 17.03 5.14 -15.75
CA ASN A 3 16.58 5.79 -14.52
C ASN A 3 15.64 4.82 -13.82
N GLN A 4 16.09 4.30 -12.70
CA GLN A 4 15.29 3.54 -11.77
C GLN A 4 14.24 4.52 -11.22
N GLU A 5 13.01 4.47 -11.73
CA GLU A 5 11.84 4.79 -10.90
C GLU A 5 11.10 3.47 -10.60
N PRO A 6 11.60 2.60 -9.69
CA PRO A 6 11.01 1.28 -9.52
C PRO A 6 9.97 1.22 -8.41
N HIS A 7 9.89 2.20 -7.51
CA HIS A 7 9.12 2.03 -6.27
C HIS A 7 7.76 2.71 -6.27
N LEU A 8 7.62 3.91 -6.85
CA LEU A 8 6.37 4.67 -6.80
C LEU A 8 5.17 3.91 -7.39
N GLY A 9 5.39 3.16 -8.48
CA GLY A 9 4.34 2.39 -9.15
C GLY A 9 3.83 1.18 -8.34
N LEU A 10 4.69 0.55 -7.55
CA LEU A 10 4.33 -0.62 -6.74
C LEU A 10 3.38 -0.23 -5.61
N HIS A 11 3.68 0.84 -4.87
CA HIS A 11 2.83 1.30 -3.77
C HIS A 11 1.45 1.76 -4.26
N LEU A 12 1.39 2.45 -5.41
CA LEU A 12 0.13 2.84 -6.04
C LEU A 12 -0.70 1.61 -6.44
N SER A 13 -0.07 0.61 -7.04
CA SER A 13 -0.74 -0.64 -7.42
C SER A 13 -1.25 -1.40 -6.18
N ALA A 14 -0.45 -1.47 -5.11
CA ALA A 14 -0.84 -2.12 -3.86
C ALA A 14 -2.04 -1.40 -3.19
N ARG A 15 -2.05 -0.07 -3.18
CA ARG A 15 -3.21 0.72 -2.72
C ARG A 15 -4.46 0.43 -3.54
N GLY A 16 -4.31 0.28 -4.86
CA GLY A 16 -5.40 -0.14 -5.76
C GLY A 16 -6.02 -1.48 -5.34
N TYR A 17 -5.19 -2.50 -5.10
CA TYR A 17 -5.68 -3.81 -4.65
C TYR A 17 -6.39 -3.78 -3.30
N LEU A 18 -5.96 -2.93 -2.35
CA LEU A 18 -6.66 -2.78 -1.07
C LEU A 18 -8.05 -2.16 -1.27
N LEU A 19 -8.20 -1.21 -2.19
CA LEU A 19 -9.50 -0.63 -2.53
C LEU A 19 -10.39 -1.63 -3.26
N ASP A 20 -9.84 -2.40 -4.20
CA ASP A 20 -10.57 -3.45 -4.89
C ASP A 20 -11.09 -4.50 -3.89
N LEU A 21 -10.26 -4.90 -2.92
CA LEU A 21 -10.69 -5.81 -1.86
C LEU A 21 -11.82 -5.21 -1.02
N LEU A 22 -11.76 -3.92 -0.68
CA LEU A 22 -12.83 -3.26 0.06
C LEU A 22 -14.15 -3.20 -0.73
N ILE A 23 -14.07 -2.92 -2.04
CA ILE A 23 -15.24 -2.71 -2.89
C ILE A 23 -15.87 -4.05 -3.31
N MET A 24 -15.03 -5.03 -3.63
CA MET A 24 -15.47 -6.32 -4.18
C MET A 24 -15.77 -7.36 -3.10
N ASN A 25 -15.42 -7.11 -1.83
CA ASN A 25 -15.79 -8.03 -0.75
C ASN A 25 -17.30 -7.97 -0.52
N SER A 26 -18.01 -8.91 -1.14
CA SER A 26 -19.46 -9.08 -1.04
C SER A 26 -19.86 -10.24 -0.12
N ASP A 27 -18.92 -10.82 0.63
CA ASP A 27 -19.20 -11.95 1.50
C ASP A 27 -19.98 -11.46 2.74
N PRO A 28 -21.24 -11.89 2.92
CA PRO A 28 -22.08 -11.43 4.03
C PRO A 28 -21.59 -11.93 5.40
N SER A 29 -20.70 -12.93 5.43
CA SER A 29 -20.08 -13.42 6.67
C SER A 29 -18.84 -12.62 7.08
N THR A 30 -18.32 -11.76 6.20
CA THR A 30 -17.16 -10.92 6.50
C THR A 30 -17.55 -9.77 7.43
N ASN A 31 -16.86 -9.65 8.56
CA ASN A 31 -16.97 -8.49 9.42
C ASN A 31 -16.33 -7.28 8.73
N GLN A 32 -17.18 -6.38 8.23
CA GLN A 32 -16.73 -5.20 7.48
C GLN A 32 -15.95 -4.19 8.32
N ASN A 33 -16.10 -4.18 9.64
CA ASN A 33 -15.30 -3.30 10.51
C ASN A 33 -13.88 -3.84 10.65
N GLU A 34 -13.74 -5.15 10.91
CA GLU A 34 -12.44 -5.81 10.98
C GLU A 34 -11.70 -5.73 9.64
N LEU A 35 -12.40 -5.93 8.52
CA LEU A 35 -11.84 -5.74 7.19
C LEU A 35 -11.28 -4.31 7.00
N ARG A 36 -12.02 -3.28 7.41
CA ARG A 36 -11.53 -1.89 7.31
C ARG A 36 -10.29 -1.65 8.16
N GLU A 37 -10.24 -2.19 9.38
CA GLU A 37 -9.07 -2.06 10.26
C GLU A 37 -7.85 -2.76 9.66
N ILE A 38 -8.01 -3.97 9.11
CA ILE A 38 -6.94 -4.70 8.42
C ILE A 38 -6.44 -3.90 7.21
N LEU A 39 -7.34 -3.38 6.37
CA LEU A 39 -6.95 -2.60 5.20
C LEU A 39 -6.24 -1.31 5.58
N LEU A 40 -6.66 -0.65 6.67
CA LEU A 40 -5.97 0.54 7.19
C LEU A 40 -4.56 0.18 7.70
N PHE A 41 -4.43 -0.93 8.44
CA PHE A 41 -3.13 -1.43 8.88
C PHE A 41 -2.18 -1.68 7.69
N LEU A 42 -2.66 -2.37 6.65
CA LEU A 42 -1.89 -2.62 5.44
C LEU A 42 -1.53 -1.33 4.69
N ASN A 43 -2.44 -0.36 4.60
CA ASN A 43 -2.16 0.94 4.01
C ASN A 43 -1.07 1.72 4.77
N ASN A 44 -1.07 1.62 6.10
CA ASN A 44 -0.03 2.22 6.93
C ASN A 44 1.34 1.58 6.69
N LEU A 45 1.40 0.25 6.50
CA LEU A 45 2.65 -0.44 6.14
C LEU A 45 3.19 0.01 4.78
N ILE A 46 2.32 0.16 3.77
CA ILE A 46 2.72 0.68 2.46
C ILE A 46 3.28 2.11 2.61
N THR A 47 2.62 2.96 3.39
CA THR A 47 3.08 4.33 3.64
C THR A 47 4.42 4.37 4.39
N PHE A 48 4.62 3.47 5.35
CA PHE A 48 5.89 3.34 6.06
C PHE A 48 7.04 2.94 5.11
N ASP A 49 6.79 1.96 4.24
CA ASP A 49 7.76 1.53 3.22
C ASP A 49 8.12 2.68 2.26
N GLU A 50 7.11 3.42 1.77
CA GLU A 50 7.33 4.62 0.95
C GLU A 50 8.22 5.67 1.64
N ILE A 51 8.04 5.87 2.94
CA ILE A 51 8.82 6.84 3.72
C ILE A 51 10.26 6.37 3.88
N ASN A 52 10.49 5.08 4.12
CA ASN A 52 11.83 4.54 4.30
C ASN A 52 12.63 4.58 3.00
N LEU A 53 12.01 4.21 1.87
CA LEU A 53 12.66 4.28 0.56
C LEU A 53 13.12 5.71 0.25
N ARG A 54 12.28 6.72 0.52
CA ARG A 54 12.66 8.14 0.34
C ARG A 54 13.79 8.58 1.26
N LYS A 55 13.93 7.98 2.44
CA LYS A 55 15.04 8.28 3.37
C LYS A 55 16.34 7.66 2.87
N GLU A 56 16.29 6.41 2.44
CA GLU A 56 17.43 5.72 1.82
C GLU A 56 17.94 6.50 0.60
N GLU A 57 17.05 6.94 -0.28
CA GLU A 57 17.38 7.80 -1.43
C GLU A 57 18.01 9.16 -1.02
N ALA A 58 17.61 9.73 0.12
CA ALA A 58 18.12 11.01 0.61
C ALA A 58 19.48 10.88 1.33
N GLU A 59 19.77 9.72 1.92
CA GLU A 59 21.04 9.42 2.60
C GLU A 59 22.15 8.98 1.63
N GLU A 60 21.79 8.56 0.41
CA GLU A 60 22.73 8.22 -0.68
C GLU A 60 23.29 9.44 -1.46
N ILE A 61 22.92 10.67 -1.10
CA ILE A 61 23.36 11.95 -1.73
C ILE A 61 24.38 12.69 -0.85
#